data_AF-I4YIT0-F1
#
_entry.id   AF-I4YIT0-F1
#
_cell.length_a   1.000
_cell.length_b   1.000
_cell.length_c   1.000
_cell.angle_alpha   90.00
_cell.angle_beta   90.00
_cell.angle_gamma   90.00
#
_symmetry.space_group_name_H-M   'P 1'
#
loop_
_entity.id
_entity.type
_entity.pdbx_description
1 polymer ?
#
loop_
_entity_poly.entity_id
_entity_poly.type
_entity_poly.pdbx_seq_one_letter_code
_entity_poly.pdbx_strand_id
1 'polypeptide(L)'
;MSSSLMDVIYQYKCIKISKLSKLLNYNDEDKIKSEIDELNKKLDVINLTIKVFDDYCLLVNLIADDNIFNNYNQSELLFLKSILSAIINNDDYRISSNNSLNLQSTLTLSYKQEFLDKLVDTYWLKSDDEFYYLGIRSLIELNDLLVDLSDKDLYFSHFNHIIVTNY
;
A
#
# COMPACT_ATOMS: atom_id res chain seq x y z
N MET A 1 9.03 -2.53 27.40
CA MET A 1 8.49 -1.17 27.15
C MET A 1 7.30 -1.35 26.24
N SER A 2 6.12 -0.82 26.58
CA SER A 2 5.02 -0.76 25.61
C SER A 2 5.41 0.27 24.55
N SER A 3 5.62 -0.17 23.32
CA SER A 3 5.77 0.74 22.18
C SER A 3 4.52 1.62 22.10
N SER A 4 4.65 2.90 21.77
CA SER A 4 3.47 3.74 21.54
C SER A 4 2.77 3.32 20.24
N LEU A 5 1.49 3.67 20.09
CA LEU A 5 0.72 3.45 18.86
C LEU A 5 1.48 3.98 17.62
N MET A 6 2.08 5.16 17.75
CA MET A 6 2.87 5.77 16.68
C MET A 6 4.14 4.99 16.36
N ASP A 7 4.86 4.48 17.36
CA ASP A 7 6.09 3.70 17.12
C ASP A 7 5.78 2.42 16.33
N VAL A 8 4.70 1.73 16.70
CA VAL A 8 4.26 0.52 16.01
C VAL A 8 3.81 0.85 14.59
N ILE A 9 2.95 1.86 14.43
CA ILE A 9 2.45 2.24 13.11
C ILE A 9 3.59 2.72 12.19
N TYR A 10 4.55 3.48 12.70
CA TYR A 10 5.69 3.95 11.92
C TYR A 10 6.63 2.81 11.52
N GLN A 11 6.83 1.83 12.43
CA GLN A 11 7.64 0.64 12.15
C GLN A 11 7.02 -0.24 11.06
N TYR A 12 5.72 -0.51 11.15
CA TYR A 12 5.05 -1.46 10.26
C TYR A 12 4.49 -0.82 9.00
N LYS A 13 4.16 0.49 9.03
CA LYS A 13 3.47 1.30 7.99
C LYS A 13 2.06 0.82 7.63
N CYS A 14 1.82 -0.49 7.61
CA CYS A 14 0.54 -1.16 7.50
C CYS A 14 0.50 -2.33 8.50
N ILE A 15 -0.56 -2.42 9.30
CA ILE A 15 -0.69 -3.47 10.31
C ILE A 15 -2.16 -3.84 10.54
N LYS A 16 -2.45 -5.14 10.69
CA LYS A 16 -3.78 -5.59 11.13
C LYS A 16 -4.09 -5.06 12.53
N ILE A 17 -5.30 -4.57 12.75
CA ILE A 17 -5.78 -4.07 14.05
C ILE A 17 -5.58 -5.14 15.13
N SER A 18 -5.94 -6.40 14.85
CA SER A 18 -5.73 -7.50 15.81
C SER A 18 -4.28 -7.75 16.22
N LYS A 19 -3.31 -7.49 15.33
CA LYS A 19 -1.88 -7.56 15.64
C LYS A 19 -1.44 -6.32 16.41
N LEU A 20 -1.93 -5.15 16.03
CA LEU A 20 -1.69 -3.87 16.70
C LEU A 20 -2.18 -3.91 18.16
N SER A 21 -3.41 -4.36 18.40
CA SER A 21 -3.99 -4.52 19.75
C SER A 21 -3.10 -5.39 20.65
N LYS A 22 -2.58 -6.49 20.11
CA LYS A 22 -1.68 -7.39 20.85
C LYS A 22 -0.34 -6.74 21.18
N LEU A 23 0.25 -5.99 20.24
CA LEU A 23 1.53 -5.30 20.45
C LEU A 23 1.41 -4.17 21.48
N LEU A 24 0.27 -3.48 21.51
CA LEU A 24 0.00 -2.37 22.44
C LEU A 24 -0.63 -2.83 23.76
N ASN A 25 -0.98 -4.12 23.88
CA ASN A 25 -1.72 -4.68 25.00
C ASN A 25 -3.07 -3.97 25.24
N TYR A 26 -3.78 -3.67 24.15
CA TYR A 26 -5.13 -3.09 24.20
C TYR A 26 -6.16 -4.20 24.16
N ASN A 27 -7.08 -4.17 25.12
CA ASN A 27 -8.19 -5.13 25.21
C ASN A 27 -9.46 -4.62 24.52
N ASP A 28 -9.40 -3.41 23.94
CA ASP A 28 -10.53 -2.68 23.41
C ASP A 28 -10.13 -1.99 22.10
N GLU A 29 -10.80 -2.37 21.00
CA GLU A 29 -10.56 -1.80 19.67
C GLU A 29 -11.05 -0.36 19.56
N ASP A 30 -12.05 0.05 20.35
CA ASP A 30 -12.56 1.43 20.36
C ASP A 30 -11.52 2.40 20.92
N LYS A 31 -10.66 1.91 21.82
CA LYS A 31 -9.52 2.66 22.32
C LYS A 31 -8.48 2.95 21.22
N ILE A 32 -8.24 1.99 20.33
CA ILE A 32 -7.32 2.19 19.19
C ILE A 32 -7.86 3.29 18.27
N LYS A 33 -9.15 3.25 17.95
CA LYS A 33 -9.78 4.26 17.08
C LYS A 33 -9.70 5.66 17.67
N SER A 34 -10.02 5.81 18.95
CA SER A 34 -9.91 7.09 19.67
C SER A 34 -8.48 7.66 19.68
N GLU A 35 -7.48 6.80 19.91
CA GLU A 35 -6.08 7.25 19.86
C GLU A 35 -5.61 7.58 18.43
N ILE A 36 -6.09 6.86 17.42
CA ILE A 36 -5.86 7.19 16.00
C ILE A 36 -6.40 8.59 15.69
N ASP A 37 -7.62 8.91 16.12
CA ASP A 37 -8.23 10.23 15.87
C ASP A 37 -7.40 11.36 16.50
N GLU A 38 -6.90 11.16 17.72
CA GLU A 38 -6.03 12.12 18.40
C GLU A 38 -4.64 12.25 17.75
N LEU A 39 -4.08 11.15 17.24
CA LEU A 39 -2.83 11.18 16.48
C LEU A 39 -3.02 11.87 15.13
N ASN A 40 -4.12 11.64 14.43
CA ASN A 40 -4.40 12.23 13.13
C ASN A 40 -4.43 13.76 13.20
N LYS A 41 -4.96 14.35 14.26
CA LYS A 41 -4.89 15.81 14.50
C LYS A 41 -3.45 16.34 14.55
N LYS A 42 -2.49 15.53 15.02
CA LYS A 42 -1.06 15.90 15.11
C LYS A 42 -0.33 15.62 13.81
N LEU A 43 -0.66 14.52 13.15
CA LEU A 43 -0.04 14.07 11.90
C LEU A 43 -0.44 14.95 10.70
N ASP A 44 -1.63 15.56 10.74
CA ASP A 44 -2.13 16.46 9.71
C ASP A 44 -1.14 17.61 9.41
N VAL A 45 -0.46 18.13 10.45
CA VAL A 45 0.56 19.19 10.33
C VAL A 45 1.75 18.80 9.44
N ILE A 46 2.04 17.49 9.34
CA ILE A 46 3.11 16.94 8.50
C ILE A 46 2.56 16.16 7.29
N ASN A 47 1.28 16.34 6.97
CA ASN A 47 0.58 15.65 5.90
C ASN A 47 0.67 14.13 6.01
N LEU A 48 0.66 13.60 7.22
CA LEU A 48 0.48 12.18 7.45
C LEU A 48 -0.93 11.96 8.02
N THR A 49 -1.50 10.80 7.74
CA THR A 49 -2.73 10.36 8.39
C THR A 49 -2.67 8.86 8.60
N ILE A 50 -3.34 8.39 9.64
CA ILE A 50 -3.57 6.99 9.88
C ILE A 50 -4.98 6.67 9.37
N LYS A 51 -5.08 5.88 8.31
CA LYS A 51 -6.35 5.38 7.80
C LYS A 51 -6.61 3.98 8.33
N VAL A 52 -7.85 3.75 8.75
CA VAL A 52 -8.37 2.41 9.03
C VAL A 52 -9.20 1.97 7.82
N PHE A 53 -8.82 0.85 7.23
CA PHE A 53 -9.56 0.24 6.13
C PHE A 53 -9.71 -1.25 6.40
N ASP A 54 -10.96 -1.73 6.46
CA ASP A 54 -11.29 -3.09 6.91
C ASP A 54 -10.62 -3.36 8.27
N ASP A 55 -9.85 -4.45 8.39
CA ASP A 55 -9.10 -4.79 9.61
C ASP A 55 -7.66 -4.25 9.64
N TYR A 56 -7.31 -3.28 8.79
CA TYR A 56 -5.95 -2.74 8.68
C TYR A 56 -5.86 -1.27 9.07
N CYS A 57 -4.73 -0.93 9.69
CA CYS A 57 -4.32 0.41 10.05
C CYS A 57 -3.08 0.79 9.24
N LEU A 58 -3.12 1.91 8.52
CA LEU A 58 -2.07 2.34 7.60
C LEU A 58 -1.66 3.78 7.87
N LEU A 59 -0.35 4.03 7.91
CA LEU A 59 0.22 5.38 7.89
C LEU A 59 0.37 5.83 6.44
N VAL A 60 -0.46 6.79 6.05
CA VAL A 60 -0.60 7.32 4.71
C VAL A 60 0.02 8.70 4.65
N ASN A 61 0.75 8.99 3.58
CA ASN A 61 1.18 10.35 3.26
C ASN A 61 0.12 11.03 2.38
N LEU A 62 -0.38 12.18 2.83
CA LEU A 62 -1.36 13.01 2.14
C LEU A 62 -0.72 13.90 1.07
N ILE A 63 0.58 14.17 1.15
CA ILE A 63 1.32 14.75 0.02
C ILE A 63 1.70 13.59 -0.90
N ALA A 64 0.81 13.32 -1.86
CA ALA A 64 0.93 12.68 -3.17
C ALA A 64 2.10 11.71 -3.46
N ASP A 65 1.87 10.84 -4.45
CA ASP A 65 2.76 9.79 -4.98
C ASP A 65 4.27 10.13 -5.01
N ASP A 66 4.63 11.39 -5.24
CA ASP A 66 6.00 11.91 -5.37
C ASP A 66 6.93 11.60 -4.19
N ASN A 67 6.45 11.57 -2.96
CA ASN A 67 7.32 11.29 -1.80
C ASN A 67 7.65 9.79 -1.65
N ILE A 68 6.78 8.90 -2.11
CA ILE A 68 7.04 7.46 -2.14
C ILE A 68 8.15 7.17 -3.15
N PHE A 69 8.14 7.88 -4.28
CA PHE A 69 9.09 7.72 -5.35
C PHE A 69 10.53 8.10 -4.99
N ASN A 70 10.73 8.93 -3.95
CA ASN A 70 12.07 9.27 -3.47
C ASN A 70 12.84 8.09 -2.85
N ASN A 71 12.16 6.99 -2.50
CA ASN A 71 12.79 5.80 -1.91
C ASN A 71 13.30 4.79 -2.95
N TYR A 72 13.07 5.06 -4.23
CA TYR A 72 13.36 4.15 -5.33
C TYR A 72 14.12 4.88 -6.42
N ASN A 73 15.03 4.18 -7.10
CA ASN A 73 15.67 4.72 -8.28
C ASN A 73 14.73 4.68 -9.50
N GLN A 74 15.07 5.41 -10.56
CA GLN A 74 14.22 5.53 -11.74
C GLN A 74 13.87 4.17 -12.39
N SER A 75 14.79 3.21 -12.40
CA SER A 75 14.55 1.89 -13.02
C SER A 75 13.58 1.05 -12.20
N GLU A 76 13.69 1.11 -10.87
CA GLU A 76 12.74 0.50 -9.93
C GLU A 76 11.34 1.09 -10.07
N LEU A 77 11.25 2.41 -10.18
CA LEU A 77 9.98 3.11 -10.37
C LEU A 77 9.28 2.74 -11.66
N LEU A 78 10.04 2.67 -12.77
CA LEU A 78 9.50 2.22 -14.04
C LEU A 78 9.00 0.78 -13.95
N PHE A 79 9.75 -0.10 -13.29
CA PHE A 79 9.35 -1.48 -13.11
C PHE A 79 8.10 -1.63 -12.21
N LEU A 80 8.02 -0.89 -11.12
CA LEU A 80 6.82 -0.81 -10.27
C LEU A 80 5.60 -0.37 -11.09
N LYS A 81 5.71 0.73 -11.85
CA LYS A 81 4.62 1.23 -12.70
C LYS A 81 4.19 0.19 -13.73
N SER A 82 5.12 -0.52 -14.34
CA SER A 82 4.82 -1.62 -15.27
C SER A 82 4.04 -2.75 -14.59
N ILE A 83 4.39 -3.13 -13.36
CA ILE A 83 3.66 -4.16 -12.61
C ILE A 83 2.25 -3.68 -12.28
N LEU A 84 2.12 -2.49 -11.69
CA LEU A 84 0.82 -1.92 -11.32
C LEU A 84 -0.10 -1.79 -12.53
N SER A 85 0.43 -1.30 -13.66
CA SER A 85 -0.30 -1.20 -14.93
C SER A 85 -0.71 -2.56 -15.47
N ALA A 86 0.15 -3.57 -15.41
CA ALA A 86 -0.17 -4.91 -15.87
C ALA A 86 -1.24 -5.59 -15.00
N ILE A 87 -1.28 -5.28 -13.70
CA ILE A 87 -2.30 -5.80 -12.79
C ILE A 87 -3.64 -5.08 -13.00
N ILE A 88 -3.65 -3.73 -13.01
CA ILE A 88 -4.90 -2.97 -13.03
C ILE A 88 -5.66 -3.07 -14.36
N ASN A 89 -4.93 -3.30 -15.47
CA ASN A 89 -5.52 -3.45 -16.80
C ASN A 89 -5.73 -4.92 -17.21
N ASN A 90 -5.61 -5.85 -16.28
CA ASN A 90 -5.90 -7.26 -16.50
C ASN A 90 -7.27 -7.63 -15.92
N ASP A 91 -8.07 -8.41 -16.65
CA ASP A 91 -9.43 -8.80 -16.24
C ASP A 91 -9.48 -9.53 -14.88
N ASP A 92 -8.42 -10.26 -14.52
CA ASP A 92 -8.32 -10.98 -13.24
C ASP A 92 -7.65 -10.15 -12.14
N TYR A 93 -7.27 -8.90 -12.41
CA TYR A 93 -6.58 -7.99 -11.49
C TYR A 93 -5.34 -8.60 -10.84
N ARG A 94 -4.56 -9.34 -11.64
CA ARG A 94 -3.36 -10.05 -11.21
C ARG A 94 -2.37 -10.24 -12.34
N ILE A 95 -1.13 -10.52 -11.99
CA ILE A 95 -0.08 -10.92 -12.92
C ILE A 95 0.63 -12.17 -12.38
N SER A 96 0.89 -13.15 -13.23
CA SER A 96 1.63 -14.35 -12.80
C SER A 96 3.09 -14.02 -12.48
N SER A 97 3.70 -14.77 -11.57
CA SER A 97 5.10 -14.59 -11.19
C SER A 97 6.07 -14.67 -12.37
N ASN A 98 5.78 -15.54 -13.35
CA ASN A 98 6.57 -15.62 -14.58
C ASN A 98 6.41 -14.38 -15.46
N ASN A 99 5.18 -13.88 -15.61
CA ASN A 99 4.93 -12.72 -16.46
C ASN A 99 5.48 -11.44 -15.85
N SER A 100 5.47 -11.29 -14.52
CA SER A 100 6.01 -10.11 -13.85
C SER A 100 7.53 -9.96 -14.06
N LEU A 101 8.28 -11.06 -14.05
CA LEU A 101 9.73 -11.06 -14.35
C LEU A 101 10.04 -10.71 -15.82
N ASN A 102 9.11 -11.02 -16.73
CA ASN A 102 9.24 -10.77 -18.16
C ASN A 102 8.83 -9.35 -18.59
N LEU A 103 8.26 -8.54 -17.69
CA LEU A 103 7.96 -7.13 -17.99
C LEU A 103 9.23 -6.37 -18.39
N GLN A 104 9.09 -5.49 -19.39
CA GLN A 104 10.20 -4.69 -19.90
C GLN A 104 10.79 -3.82 -18.80
N SER A 105 12.09 -3.96 -18.57
CA SER A 105 12.82 -3.23 -17.55
C SER A 105 14.32 -3.36 -17.78
N THR A 106 15.07 -2.37 -17.30
CA THR A 106 16.55 -2.34 -17.30
C THR A 106 17.16 -3.15 -16.16
N LEU A 107 16.33 -3.61 -15.20
CA LEU A 107 16.77 -4.42 -14.06
C LEU A 107 17.10 -5.85 -14.50
N THR A 108 18.11 -6.45 -13.86
CA THR A 108 18.43 -7.87 -14.05
C THR A 108 17.31 -8.76 -13.49
N LEU A 109 17.19 -9.99 -13.98
CA LEU A 109 16.17 -10.93 -13.50
C LEU A 109 16.26 -11.18 -11.98
N SER A 110 17.48 -11.35 -11.45
CA SER A 110 17.68 -11.53 -10.00
C SER A 110 17.19 -10.32 -9.21
N TYR A 111 17.52 -9.12 -9.68
CA TYR A 111 17.12 -7.89 -8.99
C TYR A 111 15.63 -7.60 -9.11
N LYS A 112 14.99 -8.00 -10.22
CA LYS A 112 13.51 -7.95 -10.32
C LYS A 112 12.85 -8.80 -9.26
N GLN A 113 13.34 -10.02 -9.01
CA GLN A 113 12.79 -10.90 -8.00
C GLN A 113 12.97 -10.31 -6.59
N GLU A 114 14.19 -9.87 -6.24
CA GLU A 114 14.46 -9.21 -4.96
C GLU A 114 13.57 -7.98 -4.74
N PHE A 115 13.33 -7.22 -5.81
CA PHE A 115 12.46 -6.05 -5.74
C PHE A 115 10.99 -6.43 -5.59
N LEU A 116 10.49 -7.47 -6.27
CA LEU A 116 9.14 -7.99 -6.08
C LEU A 116 8.93 -8.45 -4.63
N ASP A 117 9.87 -9.19 -4.06
CA ASP A 117 9.83 -9.63 -2.66
C ASP A 117 9.74 -8.43 -1.72
N LYS A 118 10.57 -7.40 -1.95
CA LYS A 118 10.51 -6.13 -1.21
C LYS A 118 9.16 -5.44 -1.33
N LEU A 119 8.54 -5.43 -2.51
CA LEU A 119 7.21 -4.83 -2.73
C LEU A 119 6.11 -5.61 -1.98
N VAL A 120 6.21 -6.93 -1.87
CA VAL A 120 5.30 -7.76 -1.07
C VAL A 120 5.51 -7.48 0.42
N ASP A 121 6.76 -7.48 0.90
CA ASP A 121 7.10 -7.21 2.30
C ASP A 121 6.67 -5.83 2.78
N THR A 122 6.59 -4.87 1.85
CA THR A 122 6.18 -3.49 2.12
C THR A 122 4.72 -3.20 1.74
N TYR A 123 3.95 -4.26 1.45
CA TYR A 123 2.51 -4.23 1.16
C TYR A 123 2.10 -3.41 -0.07
N TRP A 124 3.04 -3.10 -0.96
CA TRP A 124 2.73 -2.54 -2.28
C TRP A 124 2.10 -3.60 -3.18
N LEU A 125 2.54 -4.85 -3.04
CA LEU A 125 1.96 -6.01 -3.68
C LEU A 125 1.46 -7.00 -2.63
N LYS A 126 0.52 -7.84 -3.04
CA LYS A 126 0.17 -9.08 -2.36
C LYS A 126 0.54 -10.23 -3.30
N SER A 127 0.99 -11.36 -2.76
CA SER A 127 1.24 -12.57 -3.54
C SER A 127 0.37 -13.72 -3.03
N ASP A 128 -0.12 -14.56 -3.94
CA ASP A 128 -0.17 -15.99 -3.71
C ASP A 128 1.00 -16.62 -4.50
N ASP A 129 1.34 -17.90 -4.28
CA ASP A 129 2.56 -18.51 -4.84
C ASP A 129 2.67 -18.41 -6.38
N GLU A 130 1.55 -18.15 -7.08
CA GLU A 130 1.48 -18.10 -8.54
C GLU A 130 1.30 -16.67 -9.08
N PHE A 131 0.70 -15.76 -8.32
CA PHE A 131 0.27 -14.45 -8.79
C PHE A 131 0.57 -13.31 -7.82
N TYR A 132 0.84 -12.14 -8.40
CA TYR A 132 0.88 -10.85 -7.72
C TYR A 132 -0.41 -10.06 -7.96
N TYR A 133 -0.86 -9.37 -6.92
CA TYR A 133 -2.04 -8.50 -6.86
C TYR A 133 -1.64 -7.13 -6.30
N LEU A 134 -2.49 -6.13 -6.47
CA LEU A 134 -2.32 -4.86 -5.75
C LEU A 134 -2.36 -5.11 -4.24
N GLY A 135 -1.33 -4.64 -3.55
CA GLY A 135 -1.31 -4.61 -2.10
C GLY A 135 -2.16 -3.46 -1.57
N ILE A 136 -2.60 -3.59 -0.32
CA ILE A 136 -3.46 -2.60 0.34
C ILE A 136 -2.83 -1.20 0.35
N ARG A 137 -1.50 -1.13 0.44
CA ARG A 137 -0.77 0.13 0.43
C ARG A 137 -0.87 0.84 -0.91
N SER A 138 -0.80 0.10 -2.02
CA SER A 138 -0.98 0.66 -3.36
C SER A 138 -2.38 1.24 -3.56
N LEU A 139 -3.42 0.55 -3.09
CA LEU A 139 -4.80 1.00 -3.24
C LEU A 139 -5.08 2.32 -2.49
N ILE A 140 -4.41 2.54 -1.36
CA ILE A 140 -4.67 3.68 -0.48
C ILE A 140 -3.73 4.85 -0.77
N GLU A 141 -2.43 4.58 -0.98
CA GLU A 141 -1.40 5.61 -1.15
C GLU A 141 -1.18 6.00 -2.62
N LEU A 142 -1.52 5.15 -3.60
CA LEU A 142 -1.23 5.39 -5.02
C LEU A 142 -2.49 5.59 -5.87
N ASN A 143 -3.57 6.11 -5.28
CA ASN A 143 -4.84 6.27 -5.98
C ASN A 143 -4.68 7.04 -7.31
N ASP A 144 -4.01 8.19 -7.27
CA ASP A 144 -3.90 9.08 -8.43
C ASP A 144 -3.04 8.42 -9.53
N LEU A 145 -1.89 7.84 -9.15
CA LEU A 145 -1.10 7.01 -10.06
C LEU A 145 -1.91 5.86 -10.66
N LEU A 146 -2.70 5.13 -9.86
CA LEU A 146 -3.46 3.99 -10.35
C LEU A 146 -4.54 4.43 -11.33
N VAL A 147 -5.21 5.56 -11.09
CA VAL A 147 -6.14 6.19 -12.05
C VAL A 147 -5.40 6.52 -13.36
N ASP A 148 -4.21 7.11 -13.28
CA ASP A 148 -3.40 7.46 -14.46
C ASP A 148 -2.88 6.24 -15.24
N LEU A 149 -2.61 5.12 -14.57
CA LEU A 149 -2.15 3.87 -15.18
C LEU A 149 -3.28 3.00 -15.74
N SER A 150 -4.53 3.30 -15.37
CA SER A 150 -5.70 2.51 -15.74
C SER A 150 -6.45 3.07 -16.94
N ASP A 151 -7.18 2.21 -17.64
CA ASP A 151 -8.37 2.68 -18.36
C ASP A 151 -9.42 3.14 -17.33
N LYS A 152 -9.71 4.44 -17.31
CA LYS A 152 -10.45 5.12 -16.23
C LYS A 152 -11.81 4.48 -15.95
N ASP A 153 -12.49 3.98 -16.99
CA ASP A 153 -13.81 3.36 -16.85
C ASP A 153 -13.75 2.00 -16.12
N LEU A 154 -12.64 1.27 -16.27
CA LEU A 154 -12.41 -0.02 -15.61
C LEU A 154 -12.07 0.16 -14.12
N TYR A 155 -11.31 1.21 -13.79
CA TYR A 155 -10.92 1.54 -12.41
C TYR A 155 -12.11 1.97 -11.56
N PHE A 156 -12.90 2.94 -12.04
CA PHE A 156 -14.03 3.47 -11.28
C PHE A 156 -15.16 2.47 -11.10
N SER A 157 -15.36 1.52 -12.01
CA SER A 157 -16.42 0.50 -11.88
C SER A 157 -16.15 -0.52 -10.76
N HIS A 158 -14.90 -0.71 -10.36
CA HIS A 158 -14.52 -1.78 -9.42
C HIS A 158 -13.95 -1.25 -8.10
N PHE A 159 -13.20 -0.14 -8.13
CA PHE A 159 -12.48 0.34 -6.95
C PHE A 159 -13.13 1.56 -6.26
N ASN A 160 -14.17 2.19 -6.84
CA ASN A 160 -14.87 3.29 -6.15
C ASN A 160 -15.42 2.86 -4.78
N HIS A 161 -15.88 1.63 -4.63
CA HIS A 161 -16.40 1.15 -3.33
C HIS A 161 -15.30 0.90 -2.29
N ILE A 162 -14.04 0.78 -2.74
CA ILE A 162 -12.84 0.58 -1.91
C ILE A 162 -12.19 1.94 -1.57
N ILE A 163 -12.32 2.93 -2.47
CA ILE A 163 -11.64 4.23 -2.38
C ILE A 163 -12.57 5.33 -1.83
N VAL A 164 -13.89 5.18 -1.97
CA VAL A 164 -14.88 6.14 -1.44
C VAL A 164 -15.08 5.90 0.06
N THR A 165 -14.13 6.40 0.84
CA THR A 165 -14.41 7.04 2.14
C THR A 165 -13.78 8.43 2.12
N ASN A 166 -14.19 9.26 1.17
CA ASN A 166 -14.06 10.70 1.24
C ASN A 166 -15.45 11.28 1.00
N TYR A 167 -16.25 11.32 2.07
CA TYR A 167 -17.30 12.32 2.28
C TYR A 167 -17.12 12.89 3.68
#